data_AF-A0A2V6FQK4-F1
#
_entry.id   AF-A0A2V6FQK4-F1
#
_cell.length_a   1.000
_cell.length_b   1.000
_cell.length_c   1.000
_cell.angle_alpha   90.00
_cell.angle_beta   90.00
_cell.angle_gamma   90.00
#
_symmetry.space_group_name_H-M   'P 1'
#
loop_
_entity.id
_entity.type
_entity.pdbx_description
1 polymer ?
#
loop_
_entity_poly.entity_id
_entity_poly.type
_entity_poly.pdbx_seq_one_letter_code
_entity_poly.pdbx_strand_id
1 'polypeptide(L)' 'MNEDRWNELLPQFLAAWSPGKKVVVYCSAQSCDLAREVTERLRKEAQVPDVFVLEGGWEAWVKKNK' A
#
# COMPACT_ATOMS: atom_id res chain seq x y z
N MET A 1 3.28 -5.85 0.09
CA MET A 1 4.31 -5.75 -0.97
C MET A 1 5.66 -5.82 -0.28
N ASN A 2 6.58 -6.64 -0.80
CA ASN A 2 7.96 -6.65 -0.32
C ASN A 2 8.81 -5.76 -1.24
N GLU A 3 9.72 -4.96 -0.68
CA GLU A 3 10.55 -4.02 -1.45
C GLU A 3 11.40 -4.71 -2.51
N ASP A 4 11.88 -5.92 -2.20
CA ASP A 4 12.71 -6.74 -3.09
C ASP A 4 12.05 -7.04 -4.45
N ARG A 5 10.72 -6.93 -4.53
CA ARG A 5 9.94 -7.23 -5.75
C ARG A 5 9.22 -6.01 -6.31
N TRP A 6 9.61 -4.81 -5.92
CA TRP A 6 8.97 -3.57 -6.35
C TRP A 6 8.84 -3.46 -7.87
N ASN A 7 9.95 -3.67 -8.60
CA ASN A 7 10.01 -3.52 -10.05
C ASN A 7 9.12 -4.54 -10.79
N GLU A 8 8.82 -5.68 -10.17
CA GLU A 8 7.93 -6.69 -10.75
C GLU A 8 6.46 -6.43 -10.42
N LEU A 9 6.18 -5.96 -9.20
CA LEU A 9 4.83 -5.78 -8.69
C LEU A 9 4.21 -4.45 -9.10
N LEU A 10 5.00 -3.39 -9.23
CA LEU A 10 4.50 -2.06 -9.58
C LEU A 10 3.81 -2.03 -10.97
N PRO A 11 4.38 -2.61 -12.05
CA PRO A 11 3.71 -2.63 -13.35
C PRO A 11 2.38 -3.40 -13.31
N GLN A 12 2.31 -4.50 -12.57
CA GLN A 12 1.09 -5.30 -12.42
C GLN A 12 0.02 -4.52 -11.66
N PHE A 13 0.42 -3.82 -10.60
CA PHE A 13 -0.47 -2.93 -9.86
C PHE A 13 -1.01 -1.81 -10.76
N LEU A 14 -0.14 -1.13 -11.51
CA LEU A 14 -0.54 -0.03 -12.41
C LEU A 14 -1.43 -0.50 -13.56
N ALA A 15 -1.27 -1.73 -14.05
CA ALA A 15 -2.14 -2.32 -15.06
C ALA A 15 -3.57 -2.57 -14.53
N ALA A 16 -3.72 -2.86 -13.24
CA ALA A 16 -5.01 -3.10 -12.60
C ALA A 16 -5.63 -1.84 -11.97
N TRP A 17 -4.79 -0.88 -11.59
CA TRP A 17 -5.21 0.38 -11.00
C TRP A 17 -5.78 1.32 -12.08
N SER A 18 -6.74 2.16 -11.67
CA SER A 18 -7.33 3.18 -12.54
C SER A 18 -7.33 4.53 -11.82
N PRO A 19 -7.10 5.64 -12.54
CA PRO A 19 -7.15 6.98 -11.95
C PRO A 19 -8.44 7.22 -11.16
N GLY A 20 -8.33 7.89 -10.01
CA GLY A 20 -9.46 8.19 -9.12
C GLY A 20 -9.83 7.10 -8.13
N LYS A 21 -9.19 5.92 -8.17
CA LYS A 21 -9.36 4.89 -7.13
C LYS A 21 -8.37 5.11 -5.97
N LYS A 22 -8.91 5.16 -4.75
CA LYS A 22 -8.13 5.19 -3.51
C LYS A 22 -7.39 3.86 -3.32
N VAL A 23 -6.14 3.95 -2.90
CA VAL A 23 -5.25 2.81 -2.65
C VAL A 23 -4.95 2.77 -1.16
N VAL A 24 -5.17 1.62 -0.53
CA VAL A 24 -4.84 1.41 0.88
C VAL A 24 -3.72 0.39 0.97
N VAL A 25 -2.59 0.83 1.51
CA VAL A 25 -1.43 -0.01 1.81
C VAL A 25 -1.53 -0.43 3.27
N TYR A 26 -1.37 -1.72 3.54
CA TYR A 26 -1.36 -2.24 4.90
C TYR A 26 -0.21 -3.24 5.06
N CYS A 27 0.29 -3.36 6.28
CA CYS A 27 1.15 -4.45 6.70
C CYS A 27 0.36 -5.39 7.63
N SER A 28 0.84 -6.63 7.77
CA SER A 28 0.59 -7.38 9.01
C SER A 28 1.35 -6.68 10.13
N ALA A 29 0.75 -6.59 11.32
CA ALA A 29 1.17 -5.74 12.46
C ALA A 29 2.67 -5.79 12.91
N GLN A 30 3.50 -6.65 12.33
CA GLN A 30 4.92 -6.81 12.62
C GLN A 30 5.87 -5.97 11.75
N SER A 31 5.41 -5.29 10.70
CA SER A 31 6.32 -4.52 9.81
C SER A 31 5.67 -3.27 9.19
N CYS A 32 5.39 -2.27 10.03
CA CYS A 32 4.77 -1.00 9.62
C CYS A 32 5.69 -0.11 8.76
N ASP A 33 7.01 -0.19 8.91
CA ASP A 33 7.94 0.70 8.21
C ASP A 33 7.89 0.51 6.69
N LEU A 34 7.75 -0.74 6.25
CA LEU A 34 7.67 -1.11 4.83
C LEU A 34 6.40 -0.56 4.15
N ALA A 35 5.27 -0.53 4.87
CA ALA A 35 4.02 0.01 4.32
C ALA A 35 4.11 1.53 4.07
N ARG A 36 4.87 2.24 4.93
CA ARG A 36 5.11 3.66 4.78
C ARG A 36 6.02 3.95 3.59
N GLU A 37 7.09 3.17 3.42
CA GLU A 37 8.00 3.32 2.29
C GLU A 37 7.31 3.04 0.95
N VAL A 38 6.55 1.94 0.86
CA VAL A 38 5.70 1.61 -0.31
C VAL A 38 4.73 2.74 -0.65
N THR A 39 4.10 3.35 0.36
CA THR A 39 3.17 4.47 0.15
C THR A 39 3.86 5.70 -0.42
N GLU A 40 5.04 6.04 0.11
CA GLU A 40 5.84 7.17 -0.38
C GLU A 40 6.30 6.93 -1.82
N ARG A 41 6.73 5.71 -2.15
CA ARG A 41 7.14 5.36 -3.52
C ARG A 41 5.96 5.38 -4.49
N LEU A 42 4.77 4.90 -4.12
CA LEU A 42 3.58 5.01 -4.97
C LEU A 42 3.21 6.47 -5.27
N ARG A 43 3.38 7.37 -4.31
CA ARG A 43 3.12 8.81 -4.50
C ARG A 43 4.18 9.47 -5.36
N LYS A 44 5.46 9.20 -5.10
CA LYS A 44 6.60 9.89 -5.74
C LYS A 44 6.96 9.30 -7.10
N GLU A 45 7.04 7.98 -7.21
CA GLU A 45 7.48 7.28 -8.42
C GLU A 45 6.30 7.00 -9.37
N ALA A 46 5.16 6.55 -8.83
CA ALA A 46 4.01 6.15 -9.63
C ALA A 46 2.94 7.24 -9.80
N GLN A 47 3.15 8.42 -9.20
CA GLN A 47 2.25 9.57 -9.22
C GLN A 47 0.79 9.23 -8.83
N VAL A 48 0.62 8.27 -7.92
CA VAL A 48 -0.69 7.90 -7.40
C VAL A 48 -1.01 8.83 -6.20
N PRO A 49 -1.99 9.74 -6.30
CA PRO A 49 -2.21 10.75 -5.26
C PRO A 49 -2.94 10.19 -4.03
N ASP A 50 -3.92 9.30 -4.24
CA ASP A 50 -4.83 8.81 -3.20
C ASP A 50 -4.34 7.52 -2.53
N VAL A 51 -3.11 7.53 -2.01
CA VAL A 51 -2.52 6.37 -1.31
C VAL A 51 -2.52 6.60 0.19
N PHE A 52 -3.04 5.65 0.97
CA PHE A 52 -3.18 5.72 2.42
C PHE A 52 -2.58 4.49 3.10
N VAL A 53 -2.04 4.66 4.31
CA VAL A 53 -1.62 3.54 5.16
C VAL A 53 -2.72 3.19 6.15
N LEU A 54 -3.05 1.90 6.26
CA LEU A 54 -3.96 1.41 7.29
C LEU A 54 -3.24 1.30 8.63
N GLU A 55 -3.53 2.24 9.53
CA GLU A 55 -2.96 2.27 10.87
C GLU A 55 -3.36 1.03 11.69
N GLY A 56 -2.37 0.39 12.32
CA GLY A 56 -2.56 -0.85 13.08
C GLY A 56 -2.69 -2.11 12.23
N GLY A 57 -2.56 -1.99 10.90
CA GLY A 57 -2.54 -3.12 9.99
C GLY A 57 -3.90 -3.81 9.80
N TRP A 58 -3.88 -4.94 9.11
CA TRP A 58 -5.07 -5.73 8.83
C TRP A 58 -5.76 -6.20 10.12
N GLU A 59 -4.98 -6.59 11.12
CA GLU A 59 -5.48 -7.11 12.39
C GLU A 59 -6.30 -6.07 13.17
N ALA A 60 -5.87 -4.80 13.16
CA ALA A 60 -6.63 -3.72 13.80
C ALA A 60 -7.96 -3.44 13.08
N TRP A 61 -7.96 -3.51 11.75
CA TRP A 61 -9.18 -3.35 10.96
C TRP A 61 -10.18 -4.49 11.21
N VAL A 62 -9.72 -5.74 11.23
CA VAL A 62 -10.59 -6.88 11.54
C VAL A 62 -11.20 -6.75 12.93
N LYS A 63 -10.44 -6.28 13.94
CA LYS A 63 -10.97 -6.05 15.30
C LYS A 63 -12.03 -4.95 15.36
N LYS A 64 -11.91 -3.90 14.53
CA LYS A 64 -12.87 -2.77 14.50
C LYS A 64 -14.14 -3.05 13.70
N ASN A 65 -14.11 -4.00 12.77
CA ASN A 65 -15.25 -4.33 11.89
C ASN A 65 -15.91 -5.68 12.27
N LYS A 66 -15.67 -6.14 13.49
CA LYS A 66 -16.28 -7.33 14.07
C LYS A 66 -17.42 -6.93 14.99
#